data_AF-A0A850NT02-F1
#
_entry.id   AF-A0A850NT02-F1
#
_cell.length_a   1.000
_cell.length_b   1.000
_cell.length_c   1.000
_cell.angle_alpha   90.00
_cell.angle_beta   90.00
_cell.angle_gamma   90.00
#
_symmetry.space_group_name_H-M   'P 1'
#
loop_
_entity.id
_entity.type
_entity.pdbx_description
1 polymer ?
#
loop_
_entity_poly.entity_id
_entity_poly.type
_entity_poly.pdbx_seq_one_letter_code
_entity_poly.pdbx_strand_id
1 'polypeptide(L)'
;VGDPLLIAVNNASPAADNALASRIGFDAVMAYASPMFTGLLPGPHPDAAQVLDAERRAWAARLAHSRLPPLVTASIGYDAWPWSGVEAGYHLDARAWRELLHQSFVRAQALPPGQPGHALLYVDNWNEYGEGHVIEPSLAWGSSALDVLGEVLRQGR
;
A
#
# COMPACT_ATOMS: atom_id res chain seq x y z
N VAL A 1 17.34 22.09 11.15
CA VAL A 1 16.11 21.35 10.82
C VAL A 1 16.16 21.13 9.31
N GLY A 2 16.05 19.89 8.83
CA GLY A 2 16.10 19.61 7.39
C GLY A 2 14.83 20.07 6.67
N ASP A 3 14.87 20.13 5.34
CA ASP A 3 13.71 20.45 4.52
C ASP A 3 12.60 19.39 4.68
N PRO A 4 11.31 19.77 4.60
CA PRO A 4 10.21 18.83 4.68
C PRO A 4 10.19 17.91 3.45
N LEU A 5 9.83 16.64 3.67
CA LEU A 5 9.58 15.67 2.59
C LEU A 5 8.13 15.80 2.09
N LEU A 6 7.95 16.12 0.82
CA LEU A 6 6.64 16.23 0.17
C LEU A 6 6.32 14.94 -0.62
N ILE A 7 5.26 14.25 -0.22
CA ILE A 7 4.83 12.99 -0.85
C ILE A 7 3.51 13.21 -1.58
N ALA A 8 3.48 12.92 -2.88
CA ALA A 8 2.25 12.94 -3.67
C ALA A 8 1.50 11.62 -3.54
N VAL A 9 0.17 11.67 -3.57
CA VAL A 9 -0.68 10.47 -3.58
C VAL A 9 -1.23 10.25 -5.00
N ASN A 10 -0.96 9.07 -5.57
CA ASN A 10 -1.50 8.63 -6.86
C ASN A 10 -1.95 7.17 -6.79
N ASN A 11 -3.24 6.99 -6.53
CA ASN A 11 -3.85 5.67 -6.32
C ASN A 11 -4.15 4.96 -7.64
N ALA A 12 -4.57 5.71 -8.65
CA ALA A 12 -5.26 5.16 -9.81
C ALA A 12 -4.35 4.68 -10.95
N SER A 13 -3.16 5.28 -11.10
CA SER A 13 -2.34 5.06 -12.29
C SER A 13 -0.92 4.68 -11.91
N PRO A 14 -0.65 3.38 -11.62
CA PRO A 14 0.69 2.89 -11.33
C PRO A 14 1.71 3.20 -12.44
N ALA A 15 1.25 3.30 -13.70
CA ALA A 15 2.10 3.63 -14.85
C ALA A 15 2.17 5.13 -15.19
N ALA A 16 1.62 6.01 -14.37
CA ALA A 16 1.74 7.45 -14.58
C ALA A 16 3.19 7.92 -14.37
N ASP A 17 3.65 8.87 -15.20
CA ASP A 17 5.00 9.41 -15.09
C ASP A 17 5.18 10.44 -13.95
N ASN A 18 4.07 10.85 -13.32
CA ASN A 18 4.02 11.84 -12.24
C ASN A 18 4.75 13.16 -12.56
N ALA A 19 4.79 13.58 -13.84
CA ALA A 19 5.54 14.76 -14.25
C ALA A 19 5.05 16.07 -13.63
N LEU A 20 3.75 16.23 -13.40
CA LEU A 20 3.24 17.45 -12.75
C LEU A 20 3.71 17.54 -11.29
N ALA A 21 3.60 16.45 -10.51
CA ALA A 21 4.08 16.41 -9.13
C ALA A 21 5.60 16.67 -9.07
N SER A 22 6.37 16.08 -9.98
CA SER A 22 7.80 16.35 -10.12
C SER A 22 8.10 17.81 -10.44
N ARG A 23 7.35 18.45 -11.36
CA ARG A 23 7.52 19.88 -11.68
C ARG A 23 7.14 20.83 -10.54
N ILE A 24 6.15 20.45 -9.72
CA ILE A 24 5.73 21.23 -8.55
C ILE A 24 6.78 21.16 -7.44
N GLY A 25 7.56 20.08 -7.39
CA GLY A 25 8.62 19.88 -6.40
C GLY A 25 8.25 18.88 -5.30
N PHE A 26 7.38 17.92 -5.59
CA PHE A 26 7.23 16.75 -4.70
C PHE A 26 8.49 15.88 -4.75
N ASP A 27 8.82 15.26 -3.63
CA ASP A 27 10.02 14.43 -3.49
C ASP A 27 9.76 12.96 -3.78
N ALA A 28 8.51 12.51 -3.60
CA ALA A 28 8.13 11.10 -3.76
C ALA A 28 6.65 10.92 -4.11
N VAL A 29 6.26 9.69 -4.43
CA VAL A 29 4.86 9.31 -4.71
C VAL A 29 4.47 8.04 -3.97
N MET A 30 3.24 7.97 -3.47
CA MET A 30 2.66 6.78 -2.83
C MET A 30 1.28 6.45 -3.41
N ALA A 31 0.72 5.32 -3.00
CA ALA A 31 -0.63 4.91 -3.33
C ALA A 31 -1.38 4.49 -2.07
N TYR A 32 -2.48 5.16 -1.82
CA TYR A 32 -3.41 4.85 -0.75
C TYR A 32 -4.40 3.77 -1.21
N ALA A 33 -4.71 2.81 -0.32
CA ALA A 33 -5.56 1.65 -0.57
C ALA A 33 -5.13 0.81 -1.78
N SER A 34 -3.81 0.72 -2.04
CA SER A 34 -3.30 -0.08 -3.15
C SER A 34 -3.58 -1.58 -2.89
N PRO A 35 -4.05 -2.37 -3.87
CA PRO A 35 -4.18 -2.03 -5.30
C PRO A 35 -5.61 -1.65 -5.75
N MET A 36 -6.54 -1.34 -4.85
CA MET A 36 -7.97 -1.18 -5.14
C MET A 36 -8.26 -0.29 -6.36
N PHE A 37 -7.65 0.89 -6.40
CA PHE A 37 -7.94 1.90 -7.43
C PHE A 37 -7.09 1.76 -8.70
N THR A 38 -6.17 0.80 -8.75
CA THR A 38 -5.17 0.70 -9.82
C THR A 38 -5.72 0.14 -11.14
N GLY A 39 -6.92 -0.45 -11.11
CA GLY A 39 -7.49 -1.20 -12.24
C GLY A 39 -6.77 -2.53 -12.52
N LEU A 40 -5.86 -2.97 -11.64
CA LEU A 40 -5.10 -4.22 -11.81
C LEU A 40 -5.81 -5.45 -11.21
N LEU A 41 -6.83 -5.25 -10.37
CA LEU A 41 -7.64 -6.33 -9.81
C LEU A 41 -8.55 -6.95 -10.88
N PRO A 42 -8.71 -8.28 -10.90
CA PRO A 42 -9.46 -8.99 -11.95
C PRO A 42 -10.99 -8.89 -11.81
N GLY A 43 -11.50 -8.36 -10.70
CA GLY A 43 -12.93 -8.25 -10.43
C GLY A 43 -13.21 -7.56 -9.08
N PRO A 44 -14.49 -7.44 -8.69
CA PRO A 44 -14.90 -6.72 -7.48
C PRO A 44 -14.50 -7.44 -6.18
N HIS A 45 -14.36 -8.77 -6.20
CA HIS A 45 -13.99 -9.57 -5.02
C HIS A 45 -12.80 -10.48 -5.34
N PRO A 46 -11.60 -9.90 -5.44
CA PRO A 46 -10.41 -10.68 -5.75
C PRO A 46 -10.04 -11.58 -4.58
N ASP A 47 -9.49 -12.76 -4.87
CA ASP A 47 -8.85 -13.58 -3.86
C ASP A 47 -7.49 -13.01 -3.42
N ALA A 48 -6.93 -13.53 -2.33
CA ALA A 48 -5.66 -13.06 -1.80
C ALA A 48 -4.49 -13.16 -2.81
N ALA A 49 -4.45 -14.19 -3.65
CA ALA A 49 -3.37 -14.35 -4.63
C ALA A 49 -3.46 -13.28 -5.73
N GLN A 50 -4.68 -12.95 -6.15
CA GLN A 50 -4.97 -11.88 -7.11
C GLN A 50 -4.60 -10.50 -6.55
N VAL A 51 -4.90 -10.24 -5.28
CA VAL A 51 -4.51 -8.99 -4.59
C VAL A 51 -2.99 -8.86 -4.54
N LEU A 52 -2.30 -9.90 -4.05
CA LEU A 52 -0.83 -9.90 -3.95
C LEU A 52 -0.18 -9.71 -5.32
N ASP A 53 -0.74 -10.31 -6.38
CA ASP A 53 -0.26 -10.11 -7.74
C ASP A 53 -0.48 -8.69 -8.28
N ALA A 54 -1.68 -8.14 -8.09
CA ALA A 54 -1.98 -6.78 -8.47
C ALA A 54 -1.06 -5.78 -7.76
N GLU A 55 -0.77 -5.98 -6.48
CA GLU A 55 0.11 -5.11 -5.71
C GLU A 55 1.56 -5.16 -6.22
N ARG A 56 2.10 -6.36 -6.50
CA ARG A 56 3.43 -6.51 -7.13
C ARG A 56 3.51 -5.81 -8.48
N ARG A 57 2.49 -5.97 -9.33
CA ARG A 57 2.41 -5.28 -10.63
C ARG A 57 2.33 -3.77 -10.46
N ALA A 58 1.59 -3.29 -9.47
CA ALA A 58 1.47 -1.86 -9.16
C ALA A 58 2.82 -1.26 -8.74
N TRP A 59 3.56 -1.93 -7.85
CA TRP A 59 4.90 -1.48 -7.46
C TRP A 59 5.90 -1.52 -8.62
N ALA A 60 5.83 -2.55 -9.47
CA ALA A 60 6.70 -2.67 -10.64
C ALA A 60 6.44 -1.53 -11.65
N ALA A 61 5.18 -1.25 -11.94
CA ALA A 61 4.79 -0.16 -12.83
C ALA A 61 5.22 1.21 -12.28
N ARG A 62 5.00 1.48 -10.98
CA ARG A 62 5.40 2.76 -10.37
C ARG A 62 6.90 3.00 -10.46
N LEU A 63 7.69 1.98 -10.15
CA LEU A 63 9.15 2.06 -10.25
C LEU A 63 9.63 2.28 -11.69
N ALA A 64 8.96 1.67 -12.67
CA ALA A 64 9.37 1.75 -14.08
C ALA A 64 8.98 3.08 -14.75
N HIS A 65 7.88 3.71 -14.33
CA HIS A 65 7.29 4.82 -15.07
C HIS A 65 7.39 6.18 -14.36
N SER A 66 7.37 6.20 -13.03
CA SER A 66 7.33 7.46 -12.28
C SER A 66 8.67 8.21 -12.34
N ARG A 67 8.62 9.53 -12.54
CA ARG A 67 9.77 10.43 -12.35
C ARG A 67 10.11 10.66 -10.88
N LEU A 68 9.13 10.45 -9.99
CA LEU A 68 9.30 10.52 -8.54
C LEU A 68 9.61 9.13 -7.97
N PRO A 69 10.51 9.01 -6.99
CA PRO A 69 10.74 7.76 -6.29
C PRO A 69 9.44 7.29 -5.59
N PRO A 70 9.03 6.03 -5.77
CA PRO A 70 7.83 5.52 -5.12
C PRO A 70 8.12 5.15 -3.65
N LEU A 71 7.13 5.36 -2.77
CA LEU A 71 7.03 4.67 -1.50
C LEU A 71 6.33 3.33 -1.72
N VAL A 72 6.79 2.31 -1.02
CA VAL A 72 6.06 1.04 -0.94
C VAL A 72 4.89 1.22 0.02
N THR A 73 3.73 0.71 -0.37
CA THR A 73 2.48 0.81 0.36
C THR A 73 1.94 -0.59 0.61
N ALA A 74 1.33 -0.82 1.77
CA ALA A 74 0.71 -2.10 2.11
C ALA A 74 -0.66 -1.86 2.73
N SER A 75 -1.68 -2.44 2.11
CA SER A 75 -3.06 -2.38 2.57
C SER A 75 -3.58 -3.77 2.93
N ILE A 76 -4.15 -3.93 4.13
CA ILE A 76 -4.74 -5.21 4.55
C ILE A 76 -6.03 -5.52 3.78
N GLY A 77 -6.68 -4.51 3.21
CA GLY A 77 -7.99 -4.67 2.59
C GLY A 77 -8.49 -3.44 1.85
N TYR A 78 -9.74 -3.51 1.44
CA TYR A 78 -10.62 -2.40 1.13
C TYR A 78 -12.03 -2.97 1.07
N ASP A 79 -12.99 -2.38 1.78
CA ASP A 79 -14.41 -2.69 1.68
C ASP A 79 -15.23 -1.44 2.00
N ALA A 80 -15.74 -0.81 0.94
CA ALA A 80 -16.48 0.44 1.01
C ALA A 80 -18.00 0.24 1.10
N TRP A 81 -18.48 -1.01 1.21
CA TRP A 81 -19.91 -1.29 1.24
C TRP A 81 -20.66 -0.56 2.37
N PRO A 82 -20.16 -0.50 3.63
CA PRO A 82 -20.90 0.09 4.74
C PRO A 82 -21.20 1.59 4.60
N TRP A 83 -20.36 2.34 3.87
CA TRP A 83 -20.50 3.80 3.74
C TRP A 83 -20.98 4.25 2.36
N SER A 84 -20.58 3.55 1.30
CA SER A 84 -20.85 3.96 -0.09
C SER A 84 -21.81 3.03 -0.83
N GLY A 85 -22.10 1.85 -0.28
CA GLY A 85 -22.86 0.80 -0.95
C GLY A 85 -22.13 0.14 -2.13
N VAL A 86 -20.84 0.44 -2.34
CA VAL A 86 -20.02 -0.20 -3.38
C VAL A 86 -19.70 -1.63 -2.95
N GLU A 87 -20.26 -2.60 -3.66
CA GLU A 87 -20.01 -4.02 -3.47
C GLU A 87 -18.73 -4.46 -4.22
N ALA A 88 -17.59 -3.94 -3.76
CA ALA A 88 -16.27 -4.33 -4.23
C ALA A 88 -15.27 -4.19 -3.09
N GLY A 89 -14.45 -5.19 -2.89
CA GLY A 89 -13.50 -5.22 -1.80
C GLY A 89 -12.84 -6.56 -1.57
N TYR A 90 -11.83 -6.52 -0.72
CA TYR A 90 -11.09 -7.67 -0.22
C TYR A 90 -10.61 -7.40 1.19
N HIS A 91 -10.35 -8.47 1.95
CA HIS A 91 -9.62 -8.40 3.20
C HIS A 91 -8.67 -9.58 3.26
N LEU A 92 -7.39 -9.31 3.45
CA LEU A 92 -6.37 -10.34 3.55
C LEU A 92 -6.47 -11.05 4.89
N ASP A 93 -6.32 -12.37 4.88
CA ASP A 93 -6.14 -13.13 6.11
C ASP A 93 -4.71 -12.91 6.66
N ALA A 94 -4.43 -13.42 7.86
CA ALA A 94 -3.13 -13.27 8.51
C ALA A 94 -1.96 -13.82 7.68
N ARG A 95 -2.19 -14.84 6.85
CA ARG A 95 -1.14 -15.44 6.01
C ARG A 95 -0.82 -14.52 4.82
N ALA A 96 -1.84 -14.05 4.12
CA ALA A 96 -1.66 -13.16 2.98
C ALA A 96 -1.17 -11.77 3.40
N TRP A 97 -1.63 -11.27 4.56
CA TRP A 97 -1.15 -10.03 5.14
C TRP A 97 0.34 -10.09 5.49
N ARG A 98 0.78 -11.20 6.11
CA ARG A 98 2.19 -11.47 6.38
C ARG A 98 3.03 -11.47 5.11
N GLU A 99 2.56 -12.18 4.08
CA GLU A 99 3.25 -12.24 2.79
C GLU A 99 3.37 -10.84 2.17
N LEU A 100 2.29 -10.07 2.16
CA LEU A 100 2.28 -8.71 1.63
C LEU A 100 3.31 -7.84 2.36
N LEU A 101 3.34 -7.88 3.70
CA LEU A 101 4.29 -7.10 4.49
C LEU A 101 5.74 -7.52 4.23
N HIS A 102 6.05 -8.82 4.18
CA HIS A 102 7.40 -9.28 3.83
C HIS A 102 7.83 -8.80 2.45
N GLN A 103 6.98 -8.96 1.44
CA GLN A 103 7.25 -8.46 0.09
C GLN A 103 7.47 -6.94 0.10
N SER A 104 6.66 -6.22 0.88
CA SER A 104 6.77 -4.76 0.99
C SER A 104 8.11 -4.32 1.61
N PHE A 105 8.55 -5.00 2.67
CA PHE A 105 9.85 -4.74 3.30
C PHE A 105 11.02 -5.00 2.35
N VAL A 106 11.03 -6.17 1.70
CA VAL A 106 12.06 -6.53 0.72
C VAL A 106 12.08 -5.52 -0.42
N ARG A 107 10.91 -5.08 -0.90
CA ARG A 107 10.77 -4.09 -1.97
C ARG A 107 11.31 -2.73 -1.55
N ALA A 108 10.99 -2.26 -0.35
CA ALA A 108 11.49 -1.00 0.18
C ALA A 108 13.01 -1.01 0.29
N GLN A 109 13.59 -2.06 0.88
CA GLN A 109 15.06 -2.20 1.00
C GLN A 109 15.78 -2.32 -0.35
N ALA A 110 15.11 -2.81 -1.39
CA ALA A 110 15.64 -2.87 -2.75
C ALA A 110 15.62 -1.52 -3.49
N LEU A 111 14.93 -0.49 -2.96
CA LEU A 111 14.98 0.86 -3.54
C LEU A 111 16.38 1.49 -3.30
N PRO A 112 16.84 2.37 -4.21
CA PRO A 112 18.16 3.00 -4.09
C PRO A 112 18.35 3.71 -2.74
N PRO A 113 19.50 3.52 -2.07
CA PRO A 113 19.84 4.25 -0.85
C PRO A 113 19.72 5.77 -1.05
N GLY A 114 19.13 6.45 -0.07
CA GLY A 114 18.86 7.90 -0.14
C GLY A 114 17.53 8.28 -0.76
N GLN A 115 16.80 7.35 -1.40
CA GLN A 115 15.40 7.61 -1.76
C GLN A 115 14.49 7.43 -0.54
N PRO A 116 13.44 8.26 -0.36
CA PRO A 116 12.52 8.16 0.77
C PRO A 116 11.92 6.76 0.94
N GLY A 117 11.54 6.10 -0.15
CA GLY A 117 10.97 4.75 -0.13
C GLY A 117 11.93 3.65 0.38
N HIS A 118 13.25 3.89 0.43
CA HIS A 118 14.20 2.95 1.03
C HIS A 118 14.01 2.83 2.55
N ALA A 119 13.63 3.93 3.20
CA ALA A 119 13.50 4.02 4.65
C ALA A 119 12.04 4.14 5.15
N LEU A 120 11.08 4.29 4.22
CA LEU A 120 9.67 4.50 4.54
C LEU A 120 8.79 3.45 3.87
N LEU A 121 8.00 2.77 4.70
CA LEU A 121 6.88 1.92 4.30
C LEU A 121 5.60 2.58 4.79
N TYR A 122 4.62 2.75 3.90
CA TYR A 122 3.30 3.23 4.28
C TYR A 122 2.36 2.04 4.50
N VAL A 123 1.80 1.93 5.70
CA VAL A 123 0.85 0.88 6.07
C VAL A 123 -0.49 1.54 6.33
N ASP A 124 -1.51 1.14 5.57
CA ASP A 124 -2.83 1.74 5.63
C ASP A 124 -3.89 0.70 6.08
N ASN A 125 -4.90 1.06 6.86
CA ASN A 125 -5.05 2.26 7.69
C ASN A 125 -5.23 1.87 9.16
N TRP A 126 -4.82 2.77 10.08
CA TRP A 126 -5.05 2.54 11.51
C TRP A 126 -6.53 2.32 11.80
N ASN A 127 -7.42 3.23 11.39
CA ASN A 127 -8.83 3.24 11.79
C ASN A 127 -9.78 3.74 10.69
N GLU A 128 -9.49 3.49 9.41
CA GLU A 128 -10.39 3.87 8.31
C GLU A 128 -11.56 2.87 8.17
N TYR A 129 -12.52 2.97 9.10
CA TYR A 129 -13.67 2.07 9.17
C TYR A 129 -14.63 2.20 7.98
N GLY A 130 -14.70 3.38 7.35
CA GLY A 130 -15.53 3.57 6.17
C GLY A 130 -15.08 2.64 5.06
N GLU A 131 -13.79 2.60 4.77
CA GLU A 131 -13.22 1.83 3.67
C GLU A 131 -12.75 0.42 4.06
N GLY A 132 -13.07 -0.04 5.27
CA GLY A 132 -12.93 -1.46 5.67
C GLY A 132 -11.51 -2.01 5.81
N HIS A 133 -10.48 -1.22 5.55
CA HIS A 133 -9.06 -1.61 5.63
C HIS A 133 -8.38 -1.17 6.93
N VAL A 134 -8.97 -1.60 8.04
CA VAL A 134 -8.60 -1.23 9.41
C VAL A 134 -7.61 -2.24 9.99
N ILE A 135 -6.50 -1.75 10.56
CA ILE A 135 -5.58 -2.59 11.36
C ILE A 135 -5.74 -2.40 12.88
N GLU A 136 -6.51 -1.40 13.33
CA GLU A 136 -6.88 -1.23 14.74
C GLU A 136 -7.62 -2.49 15.25
N PRO A 137 -7.30 -2.96 16.48
CA PRO A 137 -7.96 -4.12 17.04
C PRO A 137 -9.48 -3.95 17.12
N SER A 138 -10.20 -4.98 16.70
CA SER A 138 -11.67 -4.98 16.66
C SER A 138 -12.26 -6.28 17.20
N LEU A 139 -13.57 -6.29 17.45
CA LEU A 139 -14.27 -7.53 17.83
C LEU A 139 -14.28 -8.57 16.69
N ALA A 140 -14.24 -8.12 15.42
CA ALA A 140 -14.29 -9.01 14.26
C ALA A 140 -12.94 -9.71 14.01
N TRP A 141 -11.83 -9.00 14.18
CA TRP A 141 -10.50 -9.48 13.76
C TRP A 141 -9.46 -9.57 14.89
N GLY A 142 -9.85 -9.20 16.13
CA GLY A 142 -8.93 -9.12 17.26
C GLY A 142 -7.74 -8.22 16.96
N SER A 143 -6.55 -8.59 17.43
CA SER A 143 -5.28 -7.89 17.16
C SER A 143 -4.48 -8.48 15.98
N SER A 144 -5.06 -9.40 15.21
CA SER A 144 -4.30 -10.24 14.26
C SER A 144 -3.47 -9.45 13.24
N ALA A 145 -4.00 -8.33 12.72
CA ALA A 145 -3.28 -7.44 11.81
C ALA A 145 -2.02 -6.83 12.44
N LEU A 146 -2.11 -6.38 13.71
CA LEU A 146 -0.99 -5.82 14.46
C LEU A 146 -0.01 -6.90 14.92
N ASP A 147 -0.48 -8.09 15.27
CA ASP A 147 0.38 -9.20 15.68
C ASP A 147 1.29 -9.63 14.51
N VAL A 148 0.70 -9.76 13.31
CA VAL A 148 1.41 -10.02 12.06
C VAL A 148 2.40 -8.90 11.75
N LEU A 149 1.95 -7.63 11.81
CA LEU A 149 2.82 -6.48 11.55
C LEU A 149 4.00 -6.44 12.53
N GLY A 150 3.75 -6.57 13.83
CA GLY A 150 4.76 -6.59 14.87
C GLY A 150 5.76 -7.75 14.72
N GLU A 151 5.31 -8.91 14.24
CA GLU A 151 6.20 -10.02 13.88
C GLU A 151 7.15 -9.66 12.73
N VAL A 152 6.62 -9.16 11.62
CA VAL A 152 7.43 -8.78 10.45
C VAL A 152 8.41 -7.66 10.80
N LEU A 153 7.98 -6.64 11.56
CA LEU A 153 8.83 -5.53 11.99
C LEU A 153 10.00 -5.97 12.88
N ARG A 154 9.82 -7.04 13.69
CA ARG A 154 10.89 -7.60 14.53
C ARG A 154 11.87 -8.47 13.74
N GLN A 155 11.45 -9.06 12.63
CA GLN A 155 12.29 -9.89 11.77
C GLN A 155 13.06 -9.06 10.72
N GLY A 156 12.51 -7.92 10.31
CA GLY A 156 13.12 -7.01 9.33
C GLY A 156 14.10 -5.98 9.89
N ARG A 157 14.38 -6.02 11.20
CA ARG A 157 15.41 -5.23 11.90
C ARG A 157 16.57 -6.13 12.29
#